data_AF-A0A258AS33-F1
#
_entry.id   AF-A0A258AS33-F1
#
_cell.length_a   1.000
_cell.length_b   1.000
_cell.length_c   1.000
_cell.angle_alpha   90.00
_cell.angle_beta   90.00
_cell.angle_gamma   90.00
#
_symmetry.space_group_name_H-M   'P 1'
#
loop_
_entity.id
_entity.type
_entity.pdbx_description
1 polymer ?
#
loop_
_entity_poly.entity_id
_entity_poly.type
_entity_poly.pdbx_seq_one_letter_code
_entity_poly.pdbx_strand_id
1 'polypeptide(L)'
;MIALAIISTVFLIGSYLGWFGLWATIGFFFAMLSCLGMTNPNANALALAPFTSHIGSASALIGFLQIALATIASSLVSVLAGDQVYPLLTVVVGAVYIGLFVLWWGKRQMARRAASER
;
A
#
# COMPACT_ATOMS: atom_id res chain seq x y z
N MET A 1 -5.41 -4.13 -4.12
CA MET A 1 -4.14 -4.74 -3.65
C MET A 1 -3.47 -5.63 -4.69
N ILE A 2 -4.08 -6.75 -5.15
CA ILE A 2 -3.44 -7.61 -6.17
C ILE A 2 -3.15 -6.84 -7.48
N ALA A 3 -4.12 -6.07 -7.99
CA ALA A 3 -3.92 -5.23 -9.17
C ALA A 3 -2.79 -4.20 -8.96
N LEU A 4 -2.73 -3.57 -7.79
CA LEU A 4 -1.68 -2.61 -7.44
C LEU A 4 -0.29 -3.26 -7.43
N ALA A 5 -0.19 -4.50 -6.94
CA ALA A 5 1.07 -5.27 -6.93
C ALA A 5 1.55 -5.64 -8.33
N ILE A 6 0.63 -5.99 -9.23
CA ILE A 6 0.95 -6.29 -10.62
C ILE A 6 1.42 -5.01 -11.33
N ILE A 7 0.65 -3.92 -11.22
CA ILE A 7 0.96 -2.64 -11.87
C ILE A 7 2.31 -2.09 -11.38
N SER A 8 2.57 -2.13 -10.06
CA SER A 8 3.82 -1.63 -9.48
C SER A 8 5.03 -2.45 -9.90
N THR A 9 4.89 -3.78 -9.97
CA THR A 9 5.97 -4.69 -10.37
C THR A 9 6.29 -4.51 -11.86
N VAL A 10 5.28 -4.42 -12.71
CA VAL A 10 5.46 -4.12 -14.15
C VAL A 10 6.13 -2.76 -14.35
N PHE A 11 5.71 -1.76 -13.57
CA PHE A 11 6.28 -0.42 -13.66
C PHE A 11 7.76 -0.38 -13.22
N LEU A 12 8.11 -1.09 -12.14
CA LEU A 12 9.50 -1.23 -11.69
C LEU A 12 10.37 -1.89 -12.77
N ILE A 13 9.94 -3.04 -13.30
CA ILE A 13 10.70 -3.79 -14.31
C ILE A 13 10.88 -2.98 -15.59
N GLY A 14 9.81 -2.41 -16.14
CA GLY A 14 9.93 -1.65 -17.38
C GLY A 14 10.65 -0.30 -17.19
N SER A 15 10.66 0.25 -15.98
CA SER A 15 11.51 1.39 -15.64
C SER A 15 12.99 0.98 -15.69
N TYR A 16 13.37 -0.16 -15.11
CA TYR A 16 14.76 -0.66 -15.17
C TYR A 16 15.25 -0.93 -16.60
N LEU A 17 14.35 -1.32 -17.51
CA LEU A 17 14.69 -1.51 -18.92
C LEU A 17 14.79 -0.20 -19.71
N GLY A 18 14.48 0.95 -19.09
CA GLY A 18 14.51 2.26 -19.75
C GLY A 18 13.42 2.44 -20.81
N TRP A 19 12.38 1.61 -20.79
CA TRP A 19 11.34 1.59 -21.85
C TRP A 19 10.27 2.68 -21.68
N PHE A 20 10.19 3.32 -20.51
CA PHE A 20 9.13 4.27 -20.20
C PHE A 20 9.59 5.72 -20.32
N GLY A 21 8.99 6.45 -21.27
CA GLY A 21 9.04 7.90 -21.32
C GLY A 21 8.10 8.56 -20.29
N LEU A 22 8.16 9.88 -20.19
CA LEU A 22 7.38 10.70 -19.26
C LEU A 22 5.87 10.34 -19.26
N TRP A 23 5.27 10.22 -20.44
CA TRP A 23 3.83 9.95 -20.60
C TRP A 23 3.41 8.58 -20.06
N ALA A 24 4.25 7.56 -20.26
CA ALA A 24 3.99 6.22 -19.74
C ALA A 24 4.08 6.21 -18.21
N THR A 25 5.11 6.84 -17.65
CA THR A 25 5.29 7.01 -16.20
C THR A 25 4.08 7.66 -15.54
N ILE A 26 3.56 8.76 -16.13
CA ILE A 26 2.34 9.43 -15.64
C ILE A 26 1.13 8.47 -15.67
N GLY A 27 0.95 7.72 -16.76
CA GLY A 27 -0.12 6.73 -16.88
C GLY A 27 -0.07 5.63 -15.80
N PHE A 28 1.13 5.13 -15.50
CA PHE A 28 1.34 4.16 -14.42
C PHE A 28 1.03 4.74 -13.04
N PHE A 29 1.50 5.95 -12.74
CA PHE A 29 1.15 6.63 -11.48
C PHE A 29 -0.36 6.83 -11.35
N PHE A 30 -1.04 7.23 -12.41
CA PHE A 30 -2.50 7.40 -12.40
C PHE A 30 -3.23 6.09 -12.08
N ALA A 31 -2.83 4.98 -12.71
CA ALA A 31 -3.39 3.67 -12.43
C ALA A 31 -3.14 3.21 -10.99
N MET A 32 -1.93 3.45 -10.47
CA MET A 32 -1.58 3.15 -9.08
C MET A 32 -2.38 3.97 -8.08
N LEU A 33 -2.48 5.29 -8.30
CA LEU A 33 -3.24 6.21 -7.43
C LEU A 33 -4.74 5.87 -7.45
N SER A 34 -5.28 5.48 -8.61
CA SER A 34 -6.68 5.02 -8.71
C SER A 34 -6.93 3.76 -7.86
N CYS A 35 -6.02 2.79 -7.94
CA CYS A 35 -6.10 1.58 -7.12
C CYS A 35 -5.92 1.86 -5.62
N LEU A 36 -5.03 2.79 -5.26
CA LEU A 36 -4.84 3.25 -3.88
C LEU A 36 -6.08 3.96 -3.34
N GLY A 37 -6.67 4.85 -4.14
CA GLY A 37 -7.88 5.61 -3.80
C GLY A 37 -9.09 4.72 -3.51
N MET A 38 -9.21 3.56 -4.15
CA MET A 38 -10.24 2.57 -3.82
C MET A 38 -9.88 1.71 -2.60
N THR A 39 -8.59 1.38 -2.43
CA THR A 39 -8.15 0.48 -1.35
C THR A 39 -8.22 1.17 0.02
N ASN A 40 -7.84 2.45 0.10
CA ASN A 40 -7.75 3.20 1.35
C ASN A 40 -9.11 3.35 2.10
N PRO A 41 -10.21 3.81 1.47
CA PRO A 41 -11.50 3.90 2.14
C PRO A 41 -12.07 2.53 2.52
N ASN A 42 -11.88 1.51 1.68
CA ASN A 42 -12.32 0.13 1.97
C ASN A 42 -11.59 -0.46 3.20
N ALA A 43 -10.29 -0.25 3.31
CA ALA A 43 -9.50 -0.69 4.45
C ALA A 43 -9.86 0.07 5.73
N ASN A 44 -10.00 1.40 5.65
CA ASN A 44 -10.41 2.23 6.80
C ASN A 44 -11.81 1.87 7.30
N ALA A 45 -12.78 1.63 6.40
CA ALA A 45 -14.13 1.23 6.78
C ALA A 45 -14.12 -0.13 7.51
N LEU A 46 -13.39 -1.12 6.98
CA LEU A 46 -13.28 -2.44 7.59
C LEU A 46 -12.57 -2.38 8.96
N ALA A 47 -11.55 -1.54 9.09
CA ALA A 47 -10.81 -1.35 10.34
C ALA A 47 -11.65 -0.65 11.41
N LEU A 48 -12.56 0.26 11.03
CA LEU A 48 -13.44 0.98 11.95
C LEU A 48 -14.73 0.24 12.27
N ALA A 49 -15.18 -0.69 11.43
CA ALA A 49 -16.41 -1.47 11.61
C ALA A 49 -16.57 -2.11 13.01
N PRO A 50 -15.55 -2.74 13.63
CA PRO A 50 -15.69 -3.32 14.97
C PRO A 50 -15.59 -2.29 16.12
N PHE A 51 -15.23 -1.03 15.86
CA PHE A 51 -14.96 -0.03 16.90
C PHE A 51 -16.02 1.09 16.96
N THR A 52 -17.30 0.73 16.92
CA THR A 52 -18.42 1.70 16.90
C THR A 52 -18.53 2.56 18.16
N SER A 53 -18.18 2.03 19.33
CA SER A 53 -18.23 2.76 20.61
C SER A 53 -17.05 3.74 20.82
N HIS A 54 -15.97 3.61 20.04
CA HIS A 54 -14.74 4.42 20.17
C HIS A 54 -14.20 4.90 18.81
N ILE A 55 -15.10 5.26 17.88
CA ILE A 55 -14.76 5.67 16.50
C ILE A 55 -13.76 6.83 16.47
N GLY A 56 -13.87 7.80 17.39
CA GLY A 56 -12.99 8.98 17.43
C GLY A 56 -11.53 8.61 17.71
N SER A 57 -11.28 7.84 18.78
CA SER A 57 -9.94 7.37 19.14
C SER A 57 -9.37 6.39 18.10
N ALA A 58 -10.22 5.50 17.56
CA ALA A 58 -9.82 4.56 16.52
C ALA A 58 -9.38 5.29 15.23
N SER A 59 -10.13 6.32 14.81
CA SER A 59 -9.78 7.13 13.63
C SER A 59 -8.50 7.94 13.83
N ALA A 60 -8.29 8.49 15.04
CA ALA A 60 -7.06 9.18 15.40
C ALA A 60 -5.84 8.25 15.31
N LEU A 61 -5.96 7.00 15.78
CA LEU A 61 -4.89 6.02 15.71
C LEU A 61 -4.60 5.59 14.25
N ILE A 62 -5.63 5.39 13.43
CA ILE A 62 -5.47 5.10 11.99
C ILE A 62 -4.70 6.24 11.31
N GLY A 63 -5.09 7.50 11.56
CA GLY A 63 -4.40 8.67 11.00
C GLY A 63 -2.94 8.78 11.46
N PHE A 64 -2.68 8.56 12.75
CA PHE A 64 -1.33 8.49 13.30
C PHE A 64 -0.49 7.42 12.60
N LEU A 65 -1.04 6.22 12.41
CA LEU A 65 -0.33 5.11 11.78
C LEU A 65 -0.04 5.38 10.29
N GLN A 66 -0.97 6.00 9.57
CA GLN A 66 -0.76 6.41 8.18
C GLN A 66 0.42 7.39 8.06
N ILE A 67 0.45 8.42 8.89
CA ILE A 67 1.52 9.43 8.87
C ILE A 67 2.85 8.82 9.33
N ALA A 68 2.85 8.00 10.40
CA ALA A 68 4.06 7.34 10.88
C ALA A 68 4.70 6.48 9.77
N LEU A 69 3.91 5.65 9.09
CA LEU A 69 4.38 4.82 7.99
C LEU A 69 4.83 5.67 6.79
N ALA A 70 4.11 6.74 6.45
CA ALA A 70 4.49 7.64 5.37
C ALA A 70 5.84 8.34 5.65
N THR A 71 6.07 8.77 6.89
CA THR A 71 7.34 9.36 7.32
C THR A 71 8.47 8.34 7.22
N ILE A 72 8.29 7.11 7.71
CA ILE A 72 9.30 6.04 7.60
C ILE A 72 9.62 5.75 6.12
N ALA A 73 8.59 5.63 5.28
CA ALA A 73 8.77 5.39 3.86
C ALA A 73 9.52 6.55 3.19
N SER A 74 9.18 7.80 3.53
CA SER A 74 9.83 9.00 2.99
C SER A 74 11.29 9.10 3.40
N SER A 75 11.60 8.82 4.67
CA SER A 75 12.98 8.74 5.16
C SER A 75 13.78 7.64 4.43
N LEU A 76 13.17 6.47 4.20
CA LEU A 76 13.83 5.40 3.46
C LEU A 76 14.12 5.79 2.01
N VAL A 77 13.15 6.39 1.31
CA VAL A 77 13.36 6.93 -0.04
C VAL A 77 14.46 7.99 -0.04
N SER A 78 14.50 8.87 0.98
CA SER A 78 15.50 9.94 1.08
C SER A 78 16.92 9.41 1.26
N VAL A 79 17.12 8.30 2.00
CA VAL A 79 18.44 7.70 2.17
C VAL A 79 18.88 6.94 0.92
N LEU A 80 17.92 6.36 0.19
CA LEU A 80 18.18 5.67 -1.08
C LEU A 80 18.17 6.62 -2.29
N ALA A 81 18.03 7.94 -2.07
CA ALA A 81 17.81 8.91 -3.13
C ALA A 81 19.05 9.05 -4.05
N GLY A 82 18.82 8.88 -5.34
CA GLY A 82 19.69 9.30 -6.43
C GLY A 82 18.85 9.96 -7.53
N ASP A 83 19.45 10.44 -8.61
CA ASP A 83 18.77 11.16 -9.72
C ASP A 83 17.75 10.31 -10.51
N GLN A 84 17.49 9.07 -10.11
CA GLN A 84 16.70 8.12 -10.88
C GLN A 84 15.43 7.71 -10.13
N VAL A 85 14.41 7.30 -10.87
CA VAL A 85 13.08 6.95 -10.34
C VAL A 85 13.08 5.59 -9.61
N TYR A 86 14.15 4.79 -9.74
CA TYR A 86 14.26 3.45 -9.17
C TYR A 86 14.09 3.36 -7.64
N PRO A 87 14.71 4.21 -6.80
CA PRO A 87 14.59 4.17 -5.35
C PRO A 87 13.15 4.38 -4.86
N LEU A 88 12.40 5.22 -5.56
CA LEU A 88 10.99 5.45 -5.27
C LEU A 88 10.17 4.18 -5.55
N LEU A 89 10.37 3.58 -6.72
CA LEU A 89 9.61 2.41 -7.15
C LEU A 89 9.91 1.18 -6.29
N THR A 90 11.16 0.99 -5.86
CA THR A 90 11.51 -0.13 -4.98
C THR A 90 10.82 -0.03 -3.63
N VAL A 91 10.76 1.17 -3.04
CA VAL A 91 10.05 1.39 -1.76
C VAL A 91 8.55 1.18 -1.91
N VAL A 92 7.94 1.69 -2.99
CA VAL A 92 6.50 1.49 -3.27
C VAL A 92 6.18 0.01 -3.46
N VAL A 93 6.98 -0.71 -4.25
CA VAL A 93 6.80 -2.14 -4.49
C VAL A 93 6.94 -2.92 -3.17
N GLY A 94 7.97 -2.62 -2.37
CA GLY A 94 8.16 -3.21 -1.05
C GLY A 94 6.95 -3.00 -0.13
N ALA A 95 6.43 -1.77 -0.06
CA ALA A 95 5.24 -1.45 0.73
C ALA A 95 3.99 -2.23 0.25
N VAL A 96 3.80 -2.39 -1.05
CA VAL A 96 2.68 -3.16 -1.62
C VAL A 96 2.79 -4.64 -1.26
N TYR A 97 3.97 -5.23 -1.32
CA TYR A 97 4.18 -6.63 -0.91
C TYR A 97 3.97 -6.82 0.59
N ILE A 98 4.44 -5.91 1.44
CA ILE A 98 4.17 -5.93 2.88
C ILE A 98 2.66 -5.86 3.14
N GLY A 99 1.95 -4.93 2.50
CA GLY A 99 0.50 -4.81 2.63
C GLY A 99 -0.25 -6.06 2.17
N LEU A 100 0.18 -6.67 1.06
CA LEU A 100 -0.40 -7.91 0.54
C LEU A 100 -0.15 -9.09 1.48
N PHE A 101 1.04 -9.17 2.08
CA PHE A 101 1.38 -10.17 3.08
C PHE A 101 0.51 -10.02 4.34
N VAL A 102 0.36 -8.80 4.86
CA VAL A 102 -0.51 -8.52 6.02
C VAL A 102 -1.96 -8.89 5.72
N LEU A 103 -2.48 -8.56 4.54
CA LEU A 103 -3.84 -8.92 4.14
C LEU A 103 -4.04 -10.43 4.02
N TRP A 104 -3.07 -11.13 3.41
CA TRP A 104 -3.13 -12.57 3.27
C TRP A 104 -3.08 -13.28 4.63
N TRP A 105 -2.21 -12.81 5.52
CA TRP A 105 -2.10 -13.30 6.90
C TRP A 105 -3.38 -13.03 7.70
N GLY A 106 -3.92 -11.80 7.61
CA GLY A 106 -5.16 -11.40 8.26
C GLY A 106 -6.36 -12.24 7.79
N LYS A 107 -6.50 -12.48 6.47
CA LYS A 107 -7.53 -13.36 5.94
C LYS A 107 -7.43 -14.78 6.47
N ARG A 108 -6.21 -15.34 6.58
CA ARG A 108 -5.98 -16.67 7.17
C ARG A 108 -6.37 -16.72 8.64
N GLN A 109 -6.05 -15.68 9.42
CA GLN A 109 -6.42 -15.62 10.83
C GLN A 109 -7.94 -15.49 11.03
N MET A 110 -8.61 -14.68 10.21
CA MET A 110 -10.08 -14.55 10.26
C MET A 110 -10.76 -15.88 9.89
N ALA A 111 -10.29 -16.58 8.86
CA ALA A 111 -10.80 -17.89 8.50
C ALA A 111 -10.59 -18.95 9.60
N ARG A 112 -9.47 -18.88 10.33
CA ARG A 112 -9.20 -19.74 11.49
C ARG A 112 -10.11 -19.44 12.69
N ARG A 113 -10.39 -18.16 12.97
CA ARG A 113 -11.30 -17.75 14.04
C ARG A 113 -12.73 -18.21 13.78
N ALA A 114 -13.22 -18.04 12.55
CA ALA A 114 -14.55 -18.50 12.13
C ALA A 114 -14.72 -20.03 12.19
N ALA A 115 -13.63 -20.80 12.09
CA ALA A 115 -13.65 -22.26 12.24
C ALA A 115 -13.55 -22.73 13.69
N SER A 116 -13.11 -21.88 14.62
CA SER A 116 -13.04 -22.17 16.06
C SER A 116 -14.34 -21.86 16.81
N GLU A 117 -15.24 -21.09 16.20
CA GLU A 117 -16.57 -20.72 16.73
C GLU A 117 -17.70 -21.62 16.20
N ARG A 118 -17.39 -22.64 15.39
CA ARG A 118 -18.32 -23.70 14.94
C ARG A 118 -18.03 -24.99 15.68
#